data_AF-A0A0R0K1A6-F1
#
_entry.id   AF-A0A0R0K1A6-F1
#
_cell.length_a   1.000
_cell.length_b   1.000
_cell.length_c   1.000
_cell.angle_alpha   90.00
_cell.angle_beta   90.00
_cell.angle_gamma   90.00
#
_symmetry.space_group_name_H-M   'P 1'
#
loop_
_entity.id
_entity.type
_entity.pdbx_description
1 polymer ?
#
loop_
_entity_poly.entity_id
_entity_poly.type
_entity_poly.pdbx_seq_one_letter_code
_entity_poly.pdbx_strand_id
1 'polypeptide(L)'
;MVTDGTKKPQVSVPTPPPPWKINLQKYAESHALELHSLQSIIENRVNSDYRSQKNKRRRKTVFDNQIARKGCRRKRQKLGIIDKALAKSGLEENHQKKLPRCVHRRYELKKNPENGFCTSGDVTKRLRTHVWHAKWFAMTKLWGYHLPLCLQGRGKGSRALLKKAQTRGACT
;
A
#
# COMPACT_ATOMS: atom_id res chain seq x y z
N MET A 1 91.71 -26.57 -40.84
CA MET A 1 91.53 -25.15 -41.18
C MET A 1 90.07 -24.96 -41.57
N VAL A 2 89.41 -23.95 -40.99
CA VAL A 2 88.00 -23.54 -41.16
C VAL A 2 86.96 -24.35 -40.35
N THR A 3 86.46 -23.74 -39.28
CA THR A 3 85.33 -24.19 -38.45
C THR A 3 84.19 -23.17 -38.58
N ASP A 4 83.02 -23.62 -39.05
CA ASP A 4 81.83 -22.78 -39.20
C ASP A 4 81.15 -22.51 -37.84
N GLY A 5 80.94 -21.22 -37.55
CA GLY A 5 80.30 -20.74 -36.32
C GLY A 5 78.77 -20.71 -36.40
N THR A 6 78.12 -21.51 -35.55
CA THR A 6 76.67 -21.55 -35.34
C THR A 6 76.12 -20.24 -34.78
N LYS A 7 75.23 -19.57 -35.52
CA LYS A 7 74.45 -18.42 -35.03
C LYS A 7 73.30 -18.88 -34.12
N LYS A 8 73.28 -18.41 -32.87
CA LYS A 8 72.15 -18.59 -31.94
C LYS A 8 70.95 -17.72 -32.35
N PRO A 9 69.70 -18.19 -32.23
CA PRO A 9 68.52 -17.39 -32.52
C PRO A 9 68.29 -16.37 -31.39
N GLN A 10 68.05 -15.11 -31.77
CA GLN A 10 67.60 -14.07 -30.84
C GLN A 10 66.19 -14.40 -30.35
N VAL A 11 66.05 -14.59 -29.04
CA VAL A 11 64.76 -14.69 -28.37
C VAL A 11 64.22 -13.28 -28.16
N SER A 12 63.27 -12.87 -28.99
CA SER A 12 62.51 -11.63 -28.79
C SER A 12 61.57 -11.79 -27.59
N VAL A 13 61.91 -11.13 -26.48
CA VAL A 13 61.05 -10.99 -25.29
C VAL A 13 59.82 -10.15 -25.68
N PRO A 14 58.58 -10.60 -25.40
CA PRO A 14 57.39 -9.81 -25.73
C PRO A 14 57.27 -8.62 -24.78
N THR A 15 57.34 -7.41 -25.34
CA THR A 15 57.11 -6.15 -24.62
C THR A 15 55.66 -6.11 -24.11
N PRO A 16 55.41 -5.84 -22.81
CA PRO A 16 54.05 -5.74 -22.30
C PRO A 16 53.32 -4.56 -22.97
N PRO A 17 52.04 -4.71 -23.38
CA PRO A 17 51.29 -3.63 -23.99
C PRO A 17 51.15 -2.43 -23.03
N PRO A 18 51.12 -1.19 -23.55
CA PRO A 18 51.06 0.01 -22.72
C PRO A 18 49.83 0.00 -21.80
N PRO A 19 49.93 0.57 -20.58
CA PRO A 19 48.98 0.36 -19.47
C PRO A 19 47.53 0.84 -19.72
N TRP A 20 47.19 1.35 -20.92
CA TRP A 20 45.93 2.04 -21.21
C TRP A 20 45.08 1.35 -22.30
N LYS A 21 45.45 0.16 -22.80
CA LYS A 21 44.57 -0.63 -23.68
C LYS A 21 43.58 -1.45 -22.84
N ILE A 22 42.50 -0.81 -22.39
CA ILE A 22 41.34 -1.51 -21.82
C ILE A 22 40.76 -2.43 -22.91
N ASN A 23 40.59 -3.71 -22.59
CA ASN A 23 39.87 -4.62 -23.48
C ASN A 23 38.37 -4.31 -23.37
N LEU A 24 37.85 -3.56 -24.34
CA LEU A 24 36.44 -3.12 -24.39
C LEU A 24 35.46 -4.29 -24.33
N GLN A 25 35.81 -5.44 -24.93
CA GLN A 25 34.97 -6.62 -24.90
C GLN A 25 34.88 -7.20 -23.49
N LYS A 26 36.00 -7.37 -22.79
CA LYS A 26 36.01 -7.82 -21.39
C LYS A 26 35.25 -6.87 -20.47
N TYR A 27 35.39 -5.56 -20.69
CA TYR A 27 34.64 -4.55 -19.95
C TYR A 27 33.13 -4.64 -20.22
N ALA A 28 32.73 -4.82 -21.48
CA ALA A 28 31.32 -4.98 -21.84
C ALA A 28 30.72 -6.26 -21.24
N GLU A 29 31.47 -7.36 -21.24
CA GLU A 29 31.07 -8.64 -20.62
C GLU A 29 30.92 -8.51 -19.10
N SER A 30 31.89 -7.89 -18.40
CA SER A 30 31.79 -7.69 -16.95
C SER A 30 30.65 -6.74 -16.59
N HIS A 31 30.49 -5.65 -17.33
CA HIS A 31 29.43 -4.67 -17.11
C HIS A 31 28.03 -5.26 -17.38
N ALA A 32 27.88 -6.11 -18.40
CA ALA A 32 26.62 -6.80 -18.68
C ALA A 32 26.20 -7.73 -17.51
N LEU A 33 27.15 -8.46 -16.92
CA LEU A 33 26.89 -9.32 -15.76
C LEU A 33 26.49 -8.51 -14.52
N GLU A 34 27.13 -7.37 -14.28
CA GLU A 34 26.77 -6.46 -13.18
C GLU A 34 25.35 -5.90 -13.33
N LEU A 35 25.00 -5.40 -14.52
CA LEU A 35 23.66 -4.88 -14.80
C LEU A 35 22.60 -5.96 -14.64
N HIS A 36 22.86 -7.17 -15.15
CA HIS A 36 21.93 -8.30 -15.01
C HIS A 36 21.75 -8.71 -13.54
N SER A 37 22.84 -8.72 -12.75
CA SER A 37 22.78 -8.99 -11.31
C SER A 37 21.94 -7.94 -10.57
N LEU A 38 22.19 -6.65 -10.83
CA LEU A 38 21.41 -5.56 -10.25
C LEU A 38 19.93 -5.63 -10.64
N GLN A 39 19.64 -5.87 -11.92
CA GLN A 39 18.28 -6.03 -12.41
C GLN A 39 17.58 -7.21 -11.73
N SER A 40 18.25 -8.36 -11.60
CA SER A 40 17.71 -9.53 -10.89
C SER A 40 17.40 -9.22 -9.42
N ILE A 41 18.28 -8.50 -8.72
CA ILE A 41 18.03 -8.08 -7.32
C ILE A 41 16.80 -7.17 -7.25
N ILE A 42 16.68 -6.20 -8.16
CA ILE A 42 15.55 -5.28 -8.21
C ILE A 42 14.25 -6.03 -8.52
N GLU A 43 14.26 -6.91 -9.52
CA GLU A 43 13.12 -7.72 -9.93
C GLU A 43 12.63 -8.63 -8.80
N ASN A 44 13.55 -9.28 -8.08
CA ASN A 44 13.24 -10.11 -6.92
C ASN A 44 12.60 -9.29 -5.78
N ARG A 45 13.12 -8.09 -5.50
CA ARG A 45 12.56 -7.21 -4.47
C ARG A 45 11.18 -6.67 -4.85
N VAL A 46 11.00 -6.36 -6.13
CA VAL A 46 9.82 -5.68 -6.68
C VAL A 46 8.78 -6.70 -7.20
N ASN A 47 9.10 -7.99 -7.24
CA ASN A 47 8.31 -9.06 -7.87
C ASN A 47 7.83 -8.68 -9.28
N SER A 48 8.72 -8.10 -10.09
CA SER A 48 8.44 -7.54 -11.43
C SER A 48 7.36 -6.44 -11.47
N ASP A 49 6.90 -5.96 -10.32
CA ASP A 49 5.75 -5.08 -10.16
C ASP A 49 6.22 -3.71 -9.64
N TYR A 50 6.78 -2.85 -10.51
CA TYR A 50 7.32 -1.50 -10.19
C TYR A 50 6.28 -0.50 -9.66
N ARG A 51 5.05 -0.95 -9.48
CA ARG A 51 3.95 -0.20 -8.89
C ARG A 51 4.01 -0.34 -7.36
N SER A 52 3.46 0.63 -6.65
CA SER A 52 3.29 0.53 -5.19
C SER A 52 2.61 -0.79 -4.78
N GLN A 53 2.99 -1.31 -3.61
CA GLN A 53 2.48 -2.60 -3.10
C GLN A 53 0.95 -2.67 -3.12
N LYS A 54 0.39 -3.78 -3.62
CA LYS A 54 -1.07 -3.95 -3.86
C LYS A 54 -1.92 -3.69 -2.60
N ASN A 55 -1.45 -4.07 -1.42
CA ASN A 55 -2.12 -3.82 -0.12
C ASN A 55 -2.08 -2.34 0.32
N LYS A 56 -1.12 -1.55 -0.17
CA LYS A 56 -0.98 -0.12 0.12
C LYS A 56 -1.64 0.78 -0.93
N ARG A 57 -2.05 0.24 -2.09
CA ARG A 57 -2.72 1.00 -3.15
C ARG A 57 -4.04 1.63 -2.64
N ARG A 58 -4.24 2.93 -2.93
CA ARG A 58 -5.51 3.65 -2.70
C ARG A 58 -5.94 4.29 -4.02
N ARG A 59 -7.19 4.11 -4.44
CA ARG A 59 -7.71 4.72 -5.68
C ARG A 59 -7.71 6.25 -5.67
N LYS A 60 -7.75 6.85 -4.47
CA LYS A 60 -7.87 8.31 -4.30
C LYS A 60 -6.55 9.05 -4.11
N THR A 61 -5.39 8.36 -4.13
CA THR A 61 -4.09 9.02 -3.91
C THR A 61 -3.85 10.17 -4.89
N VAL A 62 -4.20 10.00 -6.16
CA VAL A 62 -4.02 11.03 -7.21
C VAL A 62 -4.88 12.28 -6.95
N PHE A 63 -6.09 12.11 -6.42
CA PHE A 63 -7.00 13.22 -6.11
C PHE A 63 -6.65 13.94 -4.80
N ASP A 64 -5.83 13.32 -3.95
CA ASP A 64 -5.37 13.86 -2.67
C ASP A 64 -4.04 14.62 -2.81
N ASN A 65 -3.82 15.29 -3.95
CA ASN A 65 -2.78 16.30 -4.09
C ASN A 65 -3.07 17.43 -3.11
N GLN A 66 -2.47 17.34 -1.92
CA GLN A 66 -2.71 18.25 -0.80
C GLN A 66 -2.45 19.72 -1.17
N ILE A 67 -1.56 19.93 -2.15
CA ILE A 67 -1.25 21.24 -2.75
C ILE A 67 -2.53 21.87 -3.35
N ALA A 68 -3.28 21.12 -4.17
CA ALA A 68 -4.57 21.58 -4.72
C ALA A 68 -5.66 21.74 -3.63
N ARG A 69 -5.58 20.96 -2.55
CA ARG A 69 -6.59 20.98 -1.47
C ARG A 69 -6.37 22.05 -0.40
N LYS A 70 -5.24 22.78 -0.38
CA LYS A 70 -5.01 23.88 0.59
C LYS A 70 -6.12 24.94 0.51
N GLY A 71 -6.57 25.32 -0.69
CA GLY A 71 -7.71 26.24 -0.89
C GLY A 71 -9.05 25.68 -0.41
N CYS A 72 -9.28 24.37 -0.58
CA CYS A 72 -10.53 23.71 -0.17
C CYS A 72 -10.66 23.51 1.35
N ARG A 73 -9.56 23.53 2.13
CA ARG A 73 -9.64 23.40 3.60
C ARG A 73 -10.41 24.56 4.24
N ARG A 74 -10.26 25.80 3.75
CA ARG A 74 -11.01 26.98 4.25
C ARG A 74 -12.53 26.80 4.08
N LYS A 75 -12.97 26.30 2.93
CA LYS A 75 -14.40 26.01 2.68
C LYS A 75 -14.97 24.92 3.61
N ARG A 76 -14.15 23.92 3.98
CA ARG A 76 -14.57 22.83 4.89
C ARG A 76 -14.56 23.23 6.37
N GLN A 77 -13.78 24.22 6.79
CA GLN A 77 -13.85 24.74 8.16
C GLN A 77 -15.23 25.34 8.46
N LYS A 78 -15.84 26.05 7.50
CA LYS A 78 -17.22 26.54 7.64
C LYS A 78 -18.22 25.39 7.82
N LEU A 79 -18.08 24.29 7.06
CA LEU A 79 -18.90 23.09 7.24
C LEU A 79 -18.71 22.44 8.62
N GLY A 80 -17.48 22.41 9.14
CA GLY A 80 -17.22 21.88 10.49
C GLY A 80 -17.80 22.75 11.62
N ILE A 81 -17.94 24.06 11.41
CA ILE A 81 -18.61 24.96 12.34
C ILE A 81 -20.12 24.75 12.29
N ILE A 82 -20.70 24.63 11.09
CA ILE A 82 -22.12 24.30 10.88
C ILE A 82 -22.44 22.95 11.52
N ASP A 83 -21.60 21.93 11.31
CA ASP A 83 -21.79 20.59 11.88
C ASP A 83 -21.77 20.62 13.43
N LYS A 84 -21.00 21.53 14.05
CA LYS A 84 -20.93 21.70 15.51
C LYS A 84 -22.12 22.50 16.04
N ALA A 85 -22.54 23.56 15.35
CA ALA A 85 -23.71 24.34 15.72
C ALA A 85 -24.98 23.48 15.63
N LEU A 86 -25.12 22.72 14.55
CA LEU A 86 -26.24 21.81 14.31
C LEU A 86 -26.27 20.61 15.28
N ALA A 87 -25.11 20.22 15.83
CA ALA A 87 -25.03 19.17 16.86
C ALA A 87 -25.43 19.68 18.26
N LYS A 88 -25.38 21.00 18.49
CA LYS A 88 -25.70 21.63 19.78
C LYS A 88 -27.14 22.13 19.83
N SER A 89 -27.67 22.65 18.73
CA SER A 89 -29.10 22.85 18.58
C SER A 89 -29.73 21.46 18.45
N GLY A 90 -30.59 21.05 19.38
CA GLY A 90 -31.36 19.80 19.29
C GLY A 90 -32.23 19.80 18.05
N LEU A 91 -31.63 19.47 16.91
CA LEU A 91 -32.24 19.66 15.61
C LEU A 91 -33.38 18.65 15.48
N GLU A 92 -34.60 19.17 15.67
CA GLU A 92 -35.88 18.58 15.32
C GLU A 92 -35.72 17.59 14.16
N GLU A 93 -36.21 16.37 14.34
CA GLU A 93 -36.03 15.22 13.44
C GLU A 93 -36.31 15.57 11.96
N ASN A 94 -37.16 16.58 11.75
CA ASN A 94 -37.55 17.13 10.46
C ASN A 94 -36.40 17.77 9.65
N HIS A 95 -35.43 18.42 10.30
CA HIS A 95 -34.31 19.01 9.56
C HIS A 95 -33.20 17.98 9.29
N GLN A 96 -33.10 16.89 10.07
CA GLN A 96 -32.15 15.81 9.80
C GLN A 96 -32.50 15.06 8.50
N LYS A 97 -33.80 14.93 8.19
CA LYS A 97 -34.30 14.32 6.94
C LYS A 97 -33.87 15.10 5.69
N LYS A 98 -33.62 16.41 5.80
CA LYS A 98 -33.18 17.28 4.68
C LYS A 98 -31.66 17.25 4.45
N LEU A 99 -30.88 16.68 5.36
CA LEU A 99 -29.43 16.62 5.23
C LEU A 99 -29.00 15.55 4.23
N PRO A 100 -27.88 15.76 3.51
CA PRO A 100 -27.34 14.72 2.64
C PRO A 100 -26.98 13.48 3.46
N ARG A 101 -27.21 12.29 2.89
CA ARG A 101 -26.99 10.97 3.53
C ARG A 101 -25.65 10.85 4.26
N CYS A 102 -24.58 11.46 3.74
CA CYS A 102 -23.25 11.42 4.34
C CYS A 102 -23.18 12.15 5.70
N VAL A 103 -23.94 13.24 5.87
CA VAL A 103 -24.04 14.00 7.11
C VAL A 103 -24.92 13.25 8.11
N HIS A 104 -26.08 12.75 7.66
CA HIS A 104 -26.97 11.94 8.51
C HIS A 104 -26.24 10.71 9.08
N ARG A 105 -25.57 9.91 8.23
CA ARG A 105 -24.79 8.75 8.69
C ARG A 105 -23.67 9.12 9.65
N ARG A 106 -23.08 10.32 9.54
CA ARG A 106 -22.04 10.79 10.47
C ARG A 106 -22.64 11.01 11.87
N TYR A 107 -23.80 11.64 11.96
CA TYR A 107 -24.50 11.83 13.23
C TYR A 107 -24.95 10.50 13.84
N GLU A 108 -25.55 9.61 13.06
CA GLU A 108 -25.94 8.28 13.53
C GLU A 108 -24.77 7.48 14.10
N LEU A 109 -23.61 7.49 13.41
CA LEU A 109 -22.44 6.75 13.87
C LEU A 109 -21.76 7.40 15.07
N LYS A 110 -21.91 8.73 15.24
CA LYS A 110 -21.45 9.46 16.42
C LYS A 110 -22.26 9.12 17.68
N LYS A 111 -23.52 8.69 17.53
CA LYS A 111 -24.38 8.23 18.64
C LYS A 111 -23.98 6.85 19.18
N ASN A 112 -22.96 6.18 18.62
CA ASN A 112 -22.52 4.88 19.12
C ASN A 112 -21.75 5.07 20.45
N PRO A 113 -22.27 4.57 21.59
CA PRO A 113 -21.64 4.81 22.87
C PRO A 113 -20.34 4.02 23.00
N GLU A 114 -19.45 4.47 23.89
CA GLU A 114 -18.24 3.73 24.22
C GLU A 114 -18.57 2.43 24.96
N ASN A 115 -19.64 2.42 25.74
CA ASN A 115 -20.10 1.26 26.49
C ASN A 115 -21.54 0.91 26.09
N GLY A 116 -21.84 -0.38 25.97
CA GLY A 116 -23.15 -0.88 25.58
C GLY A 116 -23.36 -0.95 24.06
N PHE A 117 -24.63 -1.07 23.68
CA PHE A 117 -25.05 -1.19 22.28
C PHE A 117 -25.99 -0.05 21.91
N CYS A 118 -25.78 0.55 20.74
CA CYS A 118 -26.74 1.48 20.15
C CYS A 118 -27.72 0.70 19.27
N THR A 119 -29.01 0.87 19.49
CA THR A 119 -30.05 0.36 18.60
C THR A 119 -30.21 1.31 17.41
N SER A 120 -30.20 0.73 16.21
CA SER A 120 -30.68 1.42 15.01
C SER A 120 -32.21 1.42 14.96
N GLY A 121 -32.81 2.21 14.06
CA GLY A 121 -34.26 2.25 13.89
C GLY A 121 -34.90 0.88 13.63
N ASP A 122 -34.17 -0.04 12.99
CA ASP A 122 -34.61 -1.40 12.70
C ASP A 122 -34.35 -2.39 13.86
N VAL A 123 -34.25 -1.90 15.11
CA VAL A 123 -33.93 -2.67 16.34
C VAL A 123 -32.54 -3.33 16.34
N THR A 124 -31.80 -3.27 15.23
CA THR A 124 -30.50 -3.91 15.09
C THR A 124 -29.45 -3.17 15.94
N LYS A 125 -28.78 -3.92 16.81
CA LYS A 125 -27.76 -3.42 17.73
C LYS A 125 -26.41 -3.23 17.04
N ARG A 126 -25.71 -2.14 17.36
CA ARG A 126 -24.35 -1.83 16.91
C ARG A 126 -23.36 -2.06 18.05
N LEU A 127 -22.25 -2.74 17.74
CA LEU A 127 -21.11 -2.89 18.66
C LEU A 127 -20.42 -1.55 18.89
N ARG A 128 -19.73 -1.37 20.03
CA ARG A 128 -18.83 -0.22 20.28
C ARG A 128 -17.90 0.08 19.09
N THR A 129 -17.32 -0.96 18.50
CA THR A 129 -16.36 -0.87 17.37
C THR A 129 -17.04 -0.81 16.00
N HIS A 130 -18.36 -0.66 15.92
CA HIS A 130 -19.12 -0.71 14.66
C HIS A 130 -18.58 0.25 13.60
N VAL A 131 -18.23 1.49 13.97
CA VAL A 131 -17.66 2.50 13.05
C VAL A 131 -16.35 2.00 12.41
N TRP A 132 -15.50 1.38 13.23
CA TRP A 132 -14.22 0.84 12.78
C TRP A 132 -14.45 -0.34 11.81
N HIS A 133 -15.32 -1.28 12.18
CA HIS A 133 -15.62 -2.42 11.32
C HIS A 133 -16.31 -2.00 10.02
N ALA A 134 -17.29 -1.11 10.06
CA ALA A 134 -18.00 -0.63 8.88
C ALA A 134 -17.09 0.10 7.87
N LYS A 135 -15.96 0.65 8.33
CA LYS A 135 -14.95 1.27 7.46
C LYS A 135 -14.15 0.25 6.65
N TRP A 136 -13.89 -0.93 7.21
CA TRP A 136 -12.95 -1.91 6.64
C TRP A 136 -13.61 -3.19 6.12
N PHE A 137 -14.74 -3.57 6.71
CA PHE A 137 -15.43 -4.84 6.50
C PHE A 137 -16.84 -4.61 5.94
N ALA A 138 -17.33 -5.60 5.21
CA ALA A 138 -18.73 -5.67 4.80
C ALA A 138 -19.58 -6.03 6.03
N MET A 139 -20.52 -5.15 6.39
CA MET A 139 -21.40 -5.35 7.53
C MET A 139 -22.67 -6.05 7.09
N THR A 140 -23.08 -7.07 7.83
CA THR A 140 -24.33 -7.79 7.67
C THR A 140 -25.17 -7.69 8.95
N LYS A 141 -26.48 -7.93 8.83
CA LYS A 141 -27.38 -8.05 9.97
C LYS A 141 -27.56 -9.53 10.29
N LEU A 142 -27.09 -9.97 11.45
CA LEU A 142 -27.22 -11.34 11.92
C LEU A 142 -27.61 -11.32 13.40
N TRP A 143 -28.61 -12.13 13.78
CA TRP A 143 -29.08 -12.27 15.17
C TRP A 143 -29.39 -10.94 15.88
N GLY A 144 -29.92 -9.96 15.13
CA GLY A 144 -30.21 -8.63 15.68
C GLY A 144 -28.98 -7.73 15.89
N TYR A 145 -27.79 -8.09 15.38
CA TYR A 145 -26.57 -7.29 15.45
C TYR A 145 -26.01 -6.94 14.07
N HIS A 146 -25.32 -5.80 14.00
CA HIS A 146 -24.47 -5.45 12.86
C HIS A 146 -23.08 -6.06 13.01
N LEU A 147 -22.82 -7.14 12.28
CA LEU A 147 -21.57 -7.89 12.36
C LEU A 147 -20.73 -7.76 11.08
N PRO A 148 -19.39 -7.71 11.19
CA PRO A 148 -18.51 -7.78 10.03
C PRO A 148 -18.47 -9.21 9.50
N LEU A 149 -18.89 -9.43 8.24
CA LEU A 149 -18.87 -10.75 7.62
C LEU A 149 -17.52 -11.05 6.96
N CYS A 150 -17.04 -10.14 6.13
CA CYS A 150 -15.79 -10.33 5.40
C CYS A 150 -15.10 -9.00 5.09
N LEU A 151 -13.82 -9.07 4.72
CA LEU A 151 -13.10 -7.91 4.20
C LEU A 151 -13.80 -7.42 2.93
N GLN A 152 -13.90 -6.10 2.77
CA GLN A 152 -14.53 -5.49 1.60
C GLN A 152 -13.92 -6.03 0.29
N GLY A 153 -14.71 -6.76 -0.50
CA GLY A 153 -14.32 -7.35 -1.79
C GLY A 153 -14.88 -8.76 -2.04
N ARG A 154 -14.81 -9.24 -3.29
CA ARG A 154 -15.28 -10.59 -3.71
C ARG A 154 -14.33 -11.71 -3.23
N GLY A 155 -14.15 -11.88 -1.92
CA GLY A 155 -13.30 -12.95 -1.34
C GLY A 155 -11.78 -12.71 -1.42
N LYS A 156 -11.34 -11.51 -1.81
CA LYS A 156 -9.91 -11.14 -1.92
C LYS A 156 -9.31 -10.90 -0.53
N GLY A 157 -8.99 -11.98 0.19
CA GLY A 157 -8.36 -11.91 1.51
C GLY A 157 -8.42 -13.21 2.34
N SER A 158 -9.32 -14.15 2.00
CA SER A 158 -9.49 -15.42 2.72
C SER A 158 -8.19 -16.23 2.77
N ARG A 159 -7.50 -16.38 1.63
CA ARG A 159 -6.20 -17.08 1.57
C ARG A 159 -5.12 -16.43 2.43
N ALA A 160 -5.13 -15.11 2.59
CA ALA A 160 -4.16 -14.42 3.43
C ALA A 160 -4.41 -14.71 4.92
N LEU A 161 -5.68 -14.78 5.33
CA LEU A 161 -6.05 -15.20 6.68
C LEU A 161 -5.70 -16.67 6.94
N LEU A 162 -6.00 -17.56 5.99
CA LEU A 162 -5.63 -18.99 6.09
C LEU A 162 -4.13 -19.18 6.19
N LYS A 163 -3.34 -18.53 5.33
CA LYS A 163 -1.87 -18.56 5.43
C LYS A 163 -1.40 -18.07 6.79
N LYS A 164 -1.93 -16.95 7.28
CA LYS A 164 -1.58 -16.40 8.60
C LYS A 164 -1.98 -17.33 9.75
N ALA A 165 -3.13 -18.01 9.64
CA ALA A 165 -3.59 -18.98 10.62
C ALA A 165 -2.69 -20.23 10.63
N GLN A 166 -2.33 -20.75 9.46
CA GLN A 166 -1.38 -21.86 9.31
C GLN A 166 0.00 -21.51 9.88
N THR A 167 0.55 -20.34 9.55
CA THR A 167 1.84 -19.89 10.10
C THR A 167 1.79 -19.73 11.62
N ARG A 168 0.65 -19.32 12.19
CA ARG A 168 0.49 -19.18 13.64
C ARG A 168 0.26 -20.51 14.36
N GLY A 169 -0.45 -21.44 13.73
CA GLY A 169 -0.67 -22.79 14.26
C GLY A 169 0.58 -23.68 14.19
N ALA A 170 1.56 -23.33 13.37
CA ALA A 170 2.86 -23.99 13.35
C ALA A 170 3.82 -23.52 14.48
N CYS A 171 3.41 -22.54 15.29
CA CYS A 171 4.22 -21.99 16.39
C CYS A 171 3.62 -22.27 17.78
N THR A 172 2.73 -23.26 17.89
CA THR A 172 2.26 -23.86 19.15
C THR A 172 2.54 -25.35 19.09
#